data_AF-A0A3P7E4Z7-F1
#
_entry.id   AF-A0A3P7E4Z7-F1
#
_cell.length_a   1.000
_cell.length_b   1.000
_cell.length_c   1.000
_cell.angle_alpha   90.00
_cell.angle_beta   90.00
_cell.angle_gamma   90.00
#
_symmetry.space_group_name_H-M   'P 1'
#
loop_
_entity.id
_entity.type
_entity.pdbx_description
1 polymer ?
#
loop_
_entity_poly.entity_id
_entity_poly.type
_entity_poly.pdbx_seq_one_letter_code
_entity_poly.pdbx_strand_id
1 'polypeptide(L)'
;MDNSSSVILSDSENDDKLQLSASTSKLLRIQLNKILECRLLAKCLKDVAAKAISGDAPSVNRLLGCRSDSMSESESEPILNDANVMSSNCAERHIRKITDDLERIEKDLNSLRECFVEYYQKKIADELKEDESCRIQ
;
A
#
# COMPACT_ATOMS: atom_id res chain seq x y z
N MET A 1 36.25 44.35 -2.06
CA MET A 1 37.15 43.19 -1.93
C MET A 1 36.32 42.11 -1.28
N ASP A 2 35.52 41.43 -2.10
CA ASP A 2 34.53 40.48 -1.61
C ASP A 2 35.17 39.10 -1.51
N ASN A 3 35.44 38.70 -0.27
CA ASN A 3 35.89 37.36 0.10
C ASN A 3 34.73 36.37 -0.16
N SER A 4 34.58 35.93 -1.41
CA SER A 4 33.85 34.70 -1.70
C SER A 4 34.73 33.53 -1.30
N SER A 5 34.47 32.96 -0.12
CA SER A 5 35.13 31.74 0.31
C SER A 5 34.74 30.64 -0.67
N SER A 6 35.68 30.22 -1.51
CA SER A 6 35.56 29.03 -2.32
C SER A 6 35.28 27.86 -1.40
N VAL A 7 34.09 27.29 -1.52
CA VAL A 7 33.77 25.99 -0.95
C VAL A 7 34.81 25.03 -1.47
N ILE A 8 35.65 24.55 -0.56
CA ILE A 8 36.65 23.52 -0.82
C ILE A 8 35.87 22.28 -1.24
N LEU A 9 35.78 22.05 -2.55
CA LEU A 9 35.46 20.75 -3.11
C LEU A 9 36.71 19.91 -2.89
N SER A 10 36.77 19.27 -1.73
CA SER A 10 37.78 18.28 -1.43
C SER A 10 37.66 17.17 -2.47
N ASP A 11 38.63 17.12 -3.38
CA ASP A 11 39.03 15.92 -4.10
C ASP A 11 39.20 14.79 -3.08
N SER A 12 38.20 13.93 -2.96
CA SER A 12 38.41 12.58 -2.48
C SER A 12 37.99 11.64 -3.58
N GLU A 13 39.00 11.04 -4.22
CA GLU A 13 38.93 9.87 -5.10
C GLU A 13 38.43 8.60 -4.35
N ASN A 14 37.45 8.77 -3.46
CA ASN A 14 36.63 7.73 -2.88
C ASN A 14 35.22 7.92 -3.42
N ASP A 15 34.99 7.47 -4.65
CA ASP A 15 33.67 7.04 -5.12
C ASP A 15 33.29 5.72 -4.41
N ASP A 16 33.42 5.73 -3.08
CA ASP A 16 32.87 4.77 -2.16
C ASP A 16 31.36 4.88 -2.35
N LYS A 17 30.81 4.04 -3.24
CA LYS A 17 29.38 3.75 -3.36
C LYS A 17 28.74 3.92 -1.98
N LEU A 18 28.06 5.04 -1.73
CA LEU A 18 27.47 5.34 -0.42
C LEU A 18 26.61 4.15 -0.01
N GLN A 19 27.13 3.32 0.90
CA GLN A 19 26.42 2.16 1.41
C GLN A 19 25.66 2.61 2.65
N LEU A 20 24.39 2.23 2.73
CA LEU A 20 23.62 2.47 3.95
C LEU A 20 24.21 1.65 5.10
N SER A 21 23.96 2.04 6.34
CA SER A 21 24.27 1.14 7.46
C SER A 21 23.47 -0.18 7.33
N ALA A 22 23.99 -1.26 7.93
CA ALA A 22 23.30 -2.54 7.97
C ALA A 22 21.92 -2.42 8.64
N SER A 23 21.79 -1.58 9.68
CA SER A 23 20.53 -1.32 10.37
C SER A 23 19.51 -0.61 9.47
N THR A 24 19.92 0.43 8.74
CA THR A 24 19.03 1.12 7.79
C THR A 24 18.64 0.21 6.63
N SER A 25 19.57 -0.61 6.14
CA SER A 25 19.31 -1.59 5.09
C SER A 25 18.24 -2.59 5.52
N LYS A 26 18.37 -3.15 6.73
CA LYS A 26 17.38 -4.05 7.33
C LYS A 26 16.04 -3.36 7.53
N LEU A 27 16.03 -2.13 8.02
CA LEU A 27 14.80 -1.35 8.23
C LEU A 27 14.03 -1.17 6.92
N LEU A 28 14.73 -0.86 5.82
CA LEU A 28 14.08 -0.67 4.53
C LEU A 28 13.47 -1.97 3.98
N ARG A 29 14.12 -3.13 4.19
CA ARG A 29 13.55 -4.44 3.84
C ARG A 29 12.29 -4.75 4.67
N ILE A 30 12.31 -4.42 5.96
CA ILE A 30 11.13 -4.54 6.82
C ILE A 30 9.99 -3.66 6.29
N GLN A 31 10.28 -2.42 5.90
CA GLN A 31 9.28 -1.51 5.32
C GLN A 31 8.72 -2.03 3.99
N LEU A 32 9.56 -2.58 3.11
CA LEU A 32 9.12 -3.21 1.86
C LEU A 32 8.16 -4.38 2.09
N ASN A 33 8.45 -5.21 3.10
CA ASN A 33 7.58 -6.33 3.44
C ASN A 33 6.27 -5.85 4.06
N LYS A 34 6.32 -4.85 4.94
CA LYS A 34 5.13 -4.26 5.54
C LYS A 34 4.23 -3.58 4.52
N ILE A 35 4.79 -2.84 3.56
CA ILE A 35 3.97 -2.20 2.53
C ILE A 35 3.32 -3.24 1.61
N LEU A 36 4.02 -4.32 1.30
CA LEU A 36 3.47 -5.44 0.54
C LEU A 36 2.29 -6.08 1.26
N GLU A 37 2.41 -6.34 2.57
CA GLU A 37 1.33 -6.85 3.42
C GLU A 37 0.13 -5.89 3.44
N CYS A 38 0.36 -4.58 3.61
CA CYS A 38 -0.69 -3.58 3.60
C CYS A 38 -1.43 -3.53 2.25
N ARG A 39 -0.70 -3.67 1.14
CA ARG A 39 -1.28 -3.69 -0.21
C ARG A 39 -2.18 -4.89 -0.43
N LEU A 40 -1.71 -6.07 0.00
CA LEU A 40 -2.50 -7.29 -0.01
C LEU A 40 -3.79 -7.12 0.79
N LEU A 41 -3.68 -6.59 2.01
CA LEU A 41 -4.82 -6.36 2.89
C LEU A 41 -5.84 -5.39 2.27
N ALA A 42 -5.37 -4.23 1.77
CA ALA A 42 -6.24 -3.23 1.15
C ALA A 42 -7.02 -3.82 -0.04
N LYS A 43 -6.34 -4.55 -0.92
CA LYS A 43 -6.95 -5.23 -2.07
C LYS A 43 -7.97 -6.28 -1.64
N CYS A 44 -7.63 -7.12 -0.66
CA CYS A 44 -8.55 -8.14 -0.15
C CYS A 44 -9.82 -7.52 0.45
N LEU A 45 -9.67 -6.46 1.27
CA LEU A 45 -10.80 -5.76 1.85
C LEU A 45 -11.67 -5.09 0.78
N LYS A 46 -11.05 -4.44 -0.21
CA LYS A 46 -11.75 -3.82 -1.33
C LYS A 46 -12.59 -4.84 -2.12
N ASP A 47 -11.98 -5.95 -2.51
CA ASP A 47 -12.66 -6.99 -3.29
C ASP A 47 -13.80 -7.65 -2.51
N VAL A 48 -13.58 -7.96 -1.23
CA VAL A 48 -14.58 -8.58 -0.37
C VAL A 48 -15.74 -7.64 -0.09
N ALA A 49 -15.46 -6.38 0.23
CA ALA A 49 -16.50 -5.40 0.48
C ALA A 49 -17.34 -5.11 -0.77
N ALA A 50 -16.70 -4.98 -1.95
CA ALA A 50 -17.43 -4.78 -3.20
C ALA A 50 -18.41 -5.94 -3.49
N LYS A 51 -18.00 -7.19 -3.23
CA LYS A 51 -18.90 -8.36 -3.32
C LYS A 51 -20.02 -8.32 -2.28
N ALA A 52 -19.68 -8.10 -1.02
CA ALA A 52 -20.67 -8.08 0.05
C ALA A 52 -21.73 -6.98 -0.17
N ILE A 53 -21.31 -5.80 -0.64
CA ILE A 53 -22.18 -4.65 -0.95
C ILE A 53 -23.09 -4.94 -2.15
N SER A 54 -22.62 -5.70 -3.14
CA SER A 54 -23.44 -6.13 -4.27
C SER A 54 -24.37 -7.30 -3.96
N GLY A 55 -24.31 -7.85 -2.74
CA GLY A 55 -25.12 -9.00 -2.30
C GLY A 55 -24.50 -10.35 -2.60
N ASP A 56 -23.28 -10.39 -3.17
CA ASP A 56 -22.54 -11.61 -3.45
C ASP A 56 -21.83 -12.12 -2.19
N ALA A 57 -21.74 -13.44 -2.04
CA ALA A 57 -21.00 -14.06 -0.94
C ALA A 57 -19.48 -13.79 -1.07
N PRO A 58 -18.84 -13.11 -0.10
CA PRO A 58 -17.41 -12.87 -0.14
C PRO A 58 -16.60 -14.15 0.15
N SER A 59 -15.42 -14.25 -0.45
CA SER A 59 -14.52 -15.39 -0.22
C SER A 59 -13.77 -15.22 1.09
N VAL A 60 -13.96 -16.16 2.03
CA VAL A 60 -13.22 -16.20 3.31
C VAL A 60 -11.71 -16.29 3.07
N ASN A 61 -11.28 -17.08 2.08
CA ASN A 61 -9.86 -17.18 1.72
C ASN A 61 -9.27 -15.84 1.27
N ARG A 62 -10.04 -15.03 0.52
CA ARG A 62 -9.61 -13.66 0.20
C ARG A 62 -9.55 -12.79 1.44
N LEU A 63 -10.53 -12.87 2.34
CA LEU A 63 -10.54 -12.08 3.58
C LEU A 63 -9.34 -12.40 4.49
N LEU A 64 -8.97 -13.69 4.58
CA LEU A 64 -7.82 -14.15 5.36
C LEU A 64 -6.47 -13.89 4.67
N GLY A 65 -6.48 -13.28 3.47
CA GLY A 65 -5.26 -13.01 2.71
C GLY A 65 -4.55 -14.26 2.20
N CYS A 66 -5.27 -15.40 2.12
CA CYS A 66 -4.72 -16.61 1.55
C CYS A 66 -4.43 -16.35 0.06
N ARG A 67 -3.14 -16.38 -0.30
CA ARG A 67 -2.66 -16.35 -1.70
C ARG A 67 -3.14 -17.60 -2.41
N SER A 68 -4.42 -17.61 -2.78
CA SER A 68 -5.04 -18.62 -3.61
C SER A 68 -4.69 -18.30 -5.07
N ASP A 69 -4.70 -19.29 -5.96
CA ASP A 69 -4.27 -19.18 -7.38
C ASP A 69 -4.93 -18.05 -8.21
N SER A 70 -5.93 -17.36 -7.67
CA SER A 70 -6.59 -16.20 -8.30
C SER A 70 -6.01 -14.84 -7.90
N MET A 71 -5.03 -14.79 -7.01
CA MET A 71 -4.26 -13.56 -6.75
C MET A 71 -3.21 -13.48 -7.85
N SER A 72 -3.44 -12.60 -8.83
CA SER A 72 -2.53 -12.33 -9.96
C SER A 72 -1.07 -12.55 -9.59
N GLU A 73 -0.36 -13.40 -10.35
CA GLU A 73 1.04 -13.80 -10.16
C GLU A 73 2.04 -12.62 -10.07
N SER A 74 1.58 -11.39 -10.24
CA SER A 74 2.34 -10.15 -10.06
C SER A 74 2.52 -9.71 -8.60
N GLU A 75 2.03 -10.47 -7.62
CA GLU A 75 2.26 -10.17 -6.20
C GLU A 75 3.68 -10.54 -5.79
N SER A 76 4.53 -9.52 -5.72
CA SER A 76 5.94 -9.64 -5.32
C SER A 76 6.10 -10.52 -4.08
N GLU A 77 7.07 -11.41 -4.12
CA GLU A 77 7.46 -12.18 -2.93
C GLU A 77 8.03 -11.25 -1.85
N PRO A 78 7.87 -11.62 -0.56
CA PRO A 78 8.55 -10.92 0.53
C PRO A 78 10.06 -10.92 0.31
N ILE A 79 10.69 -9.79 0.55
CA ILE A 79 12.15 -9.64 0.48
C ILE A 79 12.75 -10.27 1.73
N LEU A 80 13.76 -11.13 1.56
CA LEU A 80 14.49 -11.73 2.68
C LEU A 80 15.06 -10.63 3.60
N ASN A 81 14.69 -10.66 4.88
CA ASN A 81 15.18 -9.74 5.91
C ASN A 81 16.62 -10.10 6.33
N ASP A 82 17.57 -10.02 5.41
CA ASP A 82 18.99 -10.16 5.73
C ASP A 82 19.59 -8.84 6.24
N ALA A 83 20.75 -8.93 6.89
CA ALA A 83 21.51 -7.77 7.36
C ALA A 83 22.48 -7.24 6.30
N ASN A 84 22.36 -7.68 5.04
CA ASN A 84 23.31 -7.29 4.00
C ASN A 84 23.20 -5.80 3.73
N VAL A 85 24.36 -5.17 3.61
CA VAL A 85 24.49 -3.73 3.41
C VAL A 85 23.98 -3.39 2.01
N MET A 86 23.09 -2.41 1.92
CA MET A 86 22.47 -1.97 0.67
C MET A 86 23.14 -0.69 0.17
N SER A 87 23.38 -0.60 -1.15
CA SER A 87 23.85 0.65 -1.76
C SER A 87 22.74 1.71 -1.77
N SER A 88 23.10 3.00 -1.74
CA SER A 88 22.14 4.11 -1.81
C SER A 88 21.21 3.98 -3.02
N ASN A 89 21.74 3.69 -4.21
CA ASN A 89 20.93 3.52 -5.42
C ASN A 89 19.92 2.36 -5.32
N CYS A 90 20.24 1.29 -4.58
CA CYS A 90 19.29 0.22 -4.32
C CYS A 90 18.21 0.66 -3.33
N ALA A 91 18.60 1.41 -2.30
CA ALA A 91 17.67 1.96 -1.33
C ALA A 91 16.69 2.95 -1.95
N GLU A 92 17.15 3.86 -2.80
CA GLU A 92 16.30 4.81 -3.51
C GLU A 92 15.25 4.11 -4.37
N ARG A 93 15.63 3.03 -5.08
CA ARG A 93 14.68 2.22 -5.85
C ARG A 93 13.63 1.57 -4.95
N HIS A 94 14.03 1.10 -3.77
CA HIS A 94 13.10 0.53 -2.80
C HIS A 94 12.17 1.59 -2.19
N ILE A 95 12.70 2.76 -1.84
CA ILE A 95 11.88 3.89 -1.35
C ILE A 95 10.87 4.29 -2.41
N ARG A 96 11.28 4.43 -3.68
CA ARG A 96 10.36 4.72 -4.79
C ARG A 96 9.26 3.67 -4.91
N LYS A 97 9.61 2.38 -4.83
CA LYS A 97 8.62 1.30 -4.83
C LYS A 97 7.67 1.39 -3.65
N ILE A 98 8.15 1.70 -2.44
CA ILE A 98 7.30 1.90 -1.25
C ILE A 98 6.31 3.05 -1.50
N THR A 99 6.77 4.17 -2.05
CA THR A 99 5.92 5.31 -2.40
C THR A 99 4.84 4.91 -3.42
N ASP A 100 5.22 4.25 -4.51
CA ASP A 100 4.28 3.79 -5.53
C ASP A 100 3.23 2.81 -4.96
N ASP A 101 3.64 1.94 -4.04
CA ASP A 101 2.73 0.99 -3.37
C ASP A 101 1.83 1.68 -2.33
N LEU A 102 2.31 2.71 -1.64
CA LEU A 102 1.49 3.57 -0.77
C LEU A 102 0.39 4.29 -1.55
N GLU A 103 0.72 4.88 -2.71
CA GLU A 103 -0.28 5.55 -3.57
C GLU A 103 -1.36 4.57 -4.05
N ARG A 104 -0.98 3.33 -4.39
CA ARG A 104 -1.94 2.27 -4.76
C ARG A 104 -2.83 1.88 -3.59
N ILE A 105 -2.27 1.69 -2.40
CA ILE A 105 -3.03 1.40 -1.17
C ILE A 105 -4.04 2.52 -0.91
N GLU A 106 -3.60 3.78 -0.98
CA GLU A 106 -4.49 4.93 -0.77
C GLU A 106 -5.64 4.92 -1.78
N LYS A 107 -5.35 4.68 -3.06
CA LYS A 107 -6.39 4.58 -4.10
C LYS A 107 -7.38 3.45 -3.82
N ASP A 108 -6.90 2.27 -3.44
CA ASP A 108 -7.76 1.13 -3.12
C ASP A 108 -8.64 1.38 -1.89
N LEU A 109 -8.08 1.97 -0.83
CA LEU A 109 -8.83 2.35 0.37
C LEU A 109 -9.85 3.45 0.10
N ASN A 110 -9.52 4.43 -0.76
CA ASN A 110 -10.48 5.46 -1.18
C ASN A 110 -11.63 4.87 -2.00
N SER A 111 -11.36 3.96 -2.95
CA SER A 111 -12.42 3.25 -3.67
C SER A 111 -13.32 2.45 -2.72
N LEU A 112 -12.72 1.77 -1.73
CA LEU A 112 -13.47 1.04 -0.71
C LEU A 112 -14.38 1.99 0.10
N ARG A 113 -13.86 3.16 0.49
CA ARG A 113 -14.65 4.19 1.18
C ARG A 113 -15.84 4.64 0.33
N GLU A 114 -15.64 4.89 -0.96
CA GLU A 114 -16.70 5.27 -1.90
C GLU A 114 -17.79 4.20 -2.00
N CYS A 115 -17.41 2.92 -2.12
CA CYS A 115 -18.38 1.81 -2.12
C CYS A 115 -19.24 1.79 -0.85
N PHE A 116 -18.65 2.02 0.33
CA PHE A 116 -19.42 2.09 1.57
C PHE A 116 -20.36 3.28 1.61
N VAL A 117 -19.94 4.45 1.12
CA VAL A 117 -20.80 5.63 1.03
C VAL A 117 -22.02 5.33 0.15
N GLU A 118 -21.81 4.79 -1.04
CA GLU A 118 -22.90 4.41 -1.95
C GLU A 118 -23.85 3.38 -1.33
N TYR A 119 -23.29 2.34 -0.68
CA TYR A 119 -24.07 1.31 -0.01
C TYR A 119 -24.99 1.90 1.08
N TYR A 120 -24.45 2.72 1.97
CA TYR A 120 -25.25 3.30 3.06
C TYR A 120 -26.24 4.34 2.56
N GLN A 121 -25.91 5.12 1.54
CA GLN A 121 -26.87 6.03 0.90
C GLN A 121 -28.05 5.26 0.32
N LYS A 122 -27.80 4.14 -0.38
CA LYS A 122 -28.85 3.27 -0.89
C LYS A 122 -29.67 2.65 0.24
N LYS A 123 -29.02 2.09 1.27
CA LYS A 123 -29.68 1.47 2.41
C LYS A 123 -30.63 2.44 3.13
N ILE A 124 -30.18 3.67 3.38
CA ILE A 124 -31.00 4.71 4.00
C ILE A 124 -32.18 5.07 3.09
N ALA A 125 -31.96 5.19 1.77
CA ALA A 125 -33.04 5.49 0.83
C ALA A 125 -34.09 4.37 0.75
N ASP A 126 -33.67 3.10 0.85
CA ASP A 126 -34.57 1.96 0.87
C ASP A 126 -35.37 1.88 2.19
N GLU A 127 -34.72 2.10 3.33
CA GLU A 127 -35.37 2.19 4.65
C GLU A 127 -36.44 3.31 4.69
N LEU A 128 -36.14 4.49 4.16
CA LEU A 128 -37.09 5.61 4.09
C LEU A 128 -38.31 5.30 3.19
N LYS A 129 -38.14 4.53 2.11
CA LYS A 129 -39.25 4.10 1.24
C LYS A 129 -40.13 3.05 1.90
N GLU A 130 -39.54 2.12 2.65
CA GLU A 130 -40.29 1.12 3.42
C GLU A 130 -41.14 1.80 4.50
N ASP A 131 -40.59 2.81 5.19
CA ASP A 131 -41.30 3.61 6.19
C ASP A 131 -42.48 4.38 5.57
N GLU A 132 -42.32 5.01 4.40
CA GLU A 132 -43.45 5.66 3.71
C GLU A 132 -44.50 4.65 3.25
N SER A 133 -44.08 3.49 2.75
CA SER A 133 -45.00 2.44 2.30
C SER A 133 -45.85 1.88 3.45
N CYS A 134 -45.28 1.79 4.66
CA CYS A 134 -46.01 1.39 5.87
C CYS A 134 -47.03 2.43 6.34
N ARG A 135 -46.93 3.70 5.92
CA ARG A 135 -47.87 4.77 6.33
C ARG A 135 -49.13 4.85 5.45
N ILE A 136 -49.18 4.13 4.34
CA ILE A 136 -50.28 4.21 3.35
C ILE A 136 -51.22 2.98 3.43
N GLN A 137 -51.06 2.11 4.43
CA GLN A 137 -51.97 0.97 4.70
C GLN A 137 -53.02 1.32 5.76
#